data_AF-A0A392P2Q8-F1
#
_entry.id   AF-A0A392P2Q8-F1
#
_cell.length_a   1.000
_cell.length_b   1.000
_cell.length_c   1.000
_cell.angle_alpha   90.00
_cell.angle_beta   90.00
_cell.angle_gamma   90.00
#
_symmetry.space_group_name_H-M   'P 1'
#
loop_
_entity.id
_entity.type
_entity.pdbx_description
1 polymer ?
#
loop_
_entity_poly.entity_id
_entity_poly.type
_entity_poly.pdbx_seq_one_letter_code
_entity_poly.pdbx_strand_id
1 'polypeptide(L)'
;MLCDVLTKCGVMLTERKKSEFKTRDLVQDLGRLVKGSIEAVQDLVSGFEFAPGALGALLSYADLLADESNYENYTLRRYNLDSYMRLDSAAMRALNVLESKTDANKNFSLFGLMNRTCTAGMGKRLLHMWLKQPLVDVNEINSRLDVVQAFVEDTVLRQDLRQHLKRISDIERLVHNLQKRRAGLQHVVKLYQ
;
A
#
# COMPACT_ATOMS: atom_id res chain seq x y z
N MET A 1 -20.95 1.51 -17.96
CA MET A 1 -20.91 2.31 -16.71
C MET A 1 -19.69 2.02 -15.84
N LEU A 2 -19.51 0.83 -15.25
CA LEU A 2 -18.35 0.57 -14.37
C LEU A 2 -17.00 0.62 -15.13
N CYS A 3 -16.93 -0.02 -16.30
CA CYS A 3 -15.72 0.02 -17.15
C CYS A 3 -15.35 1.46 -17.52
N ASP A 4 -16.35 2.30 -17.83
CA ASP A 4 -16.11 3.71 -18.17
C ASP A 4 -15.54 4.50 -16.98
N VAL A 5 -16.02 4.22 -15.76
CA VAL A 5 -15.49 4.83 -14.54
C VAL A 5 -14.05 4.39 -14.28
N LEU A 6 -13.75 3.09 -14.43
CA LEU A 6 -12.39 2.56 -14.25
C LEU A 6 -11.40 3.17 -15.27
N THR A 7 -11.82 3.30 -16.54
CA THR A 7 -11.03 3.95 -17.57
C THR A 7 -10.78 5.43 -17.27
N LYS A 8 -11.79 6.16 -16.76
CA LYS A 8 -11.63 7.57 -16.32
C LYS A 8 -10.65 7.73 -15.14
N CYS A 9 -10.49 6.68 -14.34
CA CYS A 9 -9.50 6.60 -13.27
C CYS A 9 -8.11 6.12 -13.75
N GLY A 10 -7.93 5.86 -15.04
CA GLY A 10 -6.67 5.39 -15.61
C GLY A 10 -6.32 3.94 -15.23
N VAL A 11 -7.31 3.14 -14.85
CA VAL A 11 -7.13 1.73 -14.49
C VAL A 11 -7.21 0.88 -15.77
N MET A 12 -6.19 0.05 -16.00
CA MET A 12 -6.19 -0.92 -17.09
C MET A 12 -7.10 -2.10 -16.74
N LEU A 13 -8.00 -2.47 -17.66
CA LEU A 13 -8.93 -3.57 -17.47
C LEU A 13 -8.28 -4.91 -17.86
N THR A 14 -8.55 -5.95 -17.07
CA THR A 14 -8.14 -7.32 -17.38
C THR A 14 -9.34 -8.24 -17.15
N GLU A 15 -9.83 -8.84 -18.23
CA GLU A 15 -11.01 -9.71 -18.18
C GLU A 15 -10.64 -11.09 -17.62
N ARG A 16 -11.49 -11.62 -16.73
CA ARG A 16 -11.32 -12.94 -16.10
C ARG A 16 -12.56 -13.80 -16.28
N LYS A 17 -12.37 -15.12 -16.27
CA LYS A 17 -13.47 -16.07 -16.43
C LYS A 17 -14.39 -16.01 -15.20
N LYS A 18 -15.71 -16.13 -15.39
CA LYS A 18 -16.69 -16.18 -14.30
C LYS A 18 -16.40 -17.28 -13.27
N SER A 19 -15.79 -18.38 -13.71
CA SER A 19 -15.40 -19.50 -12.84
C SER A 19 -14.37 -19.12 -11.78
N GLU A 20 -13.59 -18.07 -11.98
CA GLU A 20 -12.53 -17.63 -11.06
C GLU A 20 -13.06 -16.79 -9.90
N PHE A 21 -14.30 -16.30 -9.99
CA PHE A 21 -14.96 -15.56 -8.90
C PHE A 21 -15.65 -16.49 -7.89
N LYS A 22 -15.36 -17.81 -7.96
CA LYS A 22 -15.92 -18.81 -7.04
C LYS A 22 -15.18 -18.77 -5.71
N THR A 23 -15.92 -18.95 -4.62
CA THR A 23 -15.43 -18.86 -3.24
C THR A 23 -15.16 -20.20 -2.57
N ARG A 24 -15.38 -21.31 -3.28
CA ARG A 24 -15.39 -22.67 -2.71
C ARG A 24 -14.11 -22.99 -1.91
N ASP A 25 -12.96 -22.68 -2.48
CA ASP A 25 -11.65 -23.03 -1.91
C ASP A 25 -10.97 -21.82 -1.23
N LEU A 26 -11.62 -20.65 -1.25
CA LEU A 26 -11.02 -19.38 -0.83
C LEU A 26 -10.56 -19.38 0.63
N VAL A 27 -11.37 -19.91 1.55
CA VAL A 27 -11.01 -19.93 2.99
C VAL A 27 -9.79 -20.82 3.21
N GLN A 28 -9.70 -21.94 2.51
CA GLN A 28 -8.56 -22.84 2.58
C GLN A 28 -7.30 -22.20 1.97
N ASP A 29 -7.45 -21.55 0.82
CA ASP A 29 -6.36 -20.84 0.13
C ASP A 29 -5.83 -19.68 0.97
N LEU A 30 -6.72 -18.88 1.56
CA LEU A 30 -6.35 -17.82 2.49
C LEU A 30 -5.71 -18.35 3.77
N GLY A 31 -6.15 -19.51 4.26
CA GLY A 31 -5.53 -20.18 5.41
C GLY A 31 -4.06 -20.55 5.19
N ARG A 32 -3.62 -20.72 3.94
CA ARG A 32 -2.20 -20.94 3.60
C ARG A 32 -1.41 -19.63 3.50
N LEU A 33 -2.06 -18.55 3.07
CA LEU A 33 -1.41 -17.27 2.75
C LEU A 33 -1.36 -16.30 3.94
N VAL A 34 -2.37 -16.32 4.80
CA VAL A 34 -2.58 -15.32 5.85
C VAL A 34 -1.98 -15.80 7.17
N LYS A 35 -1.28 -14.89 7.87
CA LYS A 35 -0.83 -15.14 9.25
C LYS A 35 -2.04 -15.18 10.19
N GLY A 36 -2.17 -16.27 10.95
CA GLY A 36 -3.17 -16.38 12.01
C GLY A 36 -4.04 -17.63 11.88
N SER A 37 -5.15 -17.65 12.62
CA SER A 37 -6.06 -18.78 12.65
C SER A 37 -7.03 -18.74 11.46
N ILE A 38 -7.39 -19.92 10.94
CA ILE A 38 -8.31 -20.06 9.81
C ILE A 38 -9.71 -19.58 10.20
N GLU A 39 -10.09 -19.73 11.46
CA GLU A 39 -11.38 -19.29 12.00
C GLU A 39 -11.54 -17.77 11.87
N ALA A 40 -10.50 -16.99 12.22
CA ALA A 40 -10.54 -15.54 12.10
C ALA A 40 -10.66 -15.08 10.63
N VAL A 41 -10.05 -15.82 9.70
CA VAL A 41 -10.19 -15.57 8.25
C VAL A 41 -11.62 -15.86 7.80
N GLN A 42 -12.19 -17.00 8.23
CA GLN A 42 -13.56 -17.39 7.90
C GLN A 42 -14.57 -16.36 8.41
N ASP A 43 -14.43 -15.94 9.67
CA ASP A 43 -15.30 -14.94 10.29
C ASP A 43 -15.28 -13.62 9.50
N LEU A 44 -14.09 -13.14 9.15
CA LEU A 44 -13.96 -11.89 8.37
C LEU A 44 -14.58 -12.01 6.98
N VAL A 45 -14.33 -13.12 6.28
CA VAL A 45 -14.82 -13.37 4.92
C VAL A 45 -16.35 -13.50 4.90
N SER A 46 -16.93 -14.13 5.92
CA SER A 46 -18.39 -14.32 6.05
C SER A 46 -19.18 -13.01 6.16
N GLY A 47 -18.54 -11.93 6.60
CA GLY A 47 -19.15 -10.60 6.72
C GLY A 47 -19.39 -9.88 5.38
N PHE A 48 -19.06 -10.48 4.24
CA PHE A 48 -19.17 -9.85 2.92
C PHE A 48 -19.82 -10.76 1.87
N GLU A 49 -20.76 -10.22 1.10
CA GLU A 49 -21.45 -10.97 0.04
C GLU A 49 -20.59 -11.14 -1.22
N PHE A 50 -19.99 -10.06 -1.74
CA PHE A 50 -19.29 -10.07 -3.03
C PHE A 50 -17.77 -9.98 -2.94
N ALA A 51 -17.22 -9.43 -1.85
CA ALA A 51 -15.79 -9.27 -1.66
C ALA A 51 -15.00 -10.60 -1.72
N PRO A 52 -15.50 -11.73 -1.18
CA PRO A 52 -14.79 -13.00 -1.23
C PRO A 52 -14.57 -13.49 -2.67
N GLY A 53 -15.58 -13.39 -3.53
CA GLY A 53 -15.46 -13.81 -4.93
C GLY A 53 -14.44 -12.97 -5.71
N ALA A 54 -14.43 -11.65 -5.48
CA ALA A 54 -13.43 -10.76 -6.07
C ALA A 54 -12.01 -11.06 -5.57
N LEU A 55 -11.85 -11.37 -4.27
CA LEU A 55 -10.57 -11.76 -3.70
C LEU A 55 -10.07 -13.09 -4.29
N GLY A 56 -10.93 -14.09 -4.45
CA GLY A 56 -10.57 -15.36 -5.09
C GLY A 56 -10.07 -15.18 -6.52
N ALA A 57 -10.73 -14.34 -7.31
CA ALA A 57 -10.28 -14.00 -8.66
C ALA A 57 -8.91 -13.27 -8.65
N LEU A 58 -8.67 -12.40 -7.66
CA LEU A 58 -7.37 -11.73 -7.49
C LEU A 58 -6.25 -12.73 -7.14
N LEU A 59 -6.50 -13.66 -6.22
CA LEU A 59 -5.53 -14.70 -5.83
C LEU A 59 -5.16 -15.59 -7.02
N SER A 60 -6.16 -16.02 -7.79
CA SER A 60 -6.00 -16.77 -9.04
C SER A 60 -5.20 -15.98 -10.08
N TYR A 61 -5.51 -14.70 -10.27
CA TYR A 61 -4.80 -13.84 -11.22
C TYR A 61 -3.34 -13.57 -10.84
N ALA A 62 -3.08 -13.34 -9.55
CA ALA A 62 -1.73 -13.10 -9.04
C ALA A 62 -0.92 -14.38 -8.83
N ASP A 63 -1.54 -15.54 -9.01
CA ASP A 63 -0.96 -16.88 -8.86
C ASP A 63 -0.20 -17.05 -7.52
N LEU A 64 -0.78 -16.52 -6.44
CA LEU A 64 -0.07 -16.43 -5.16
C LEU A 64 0.21 -17.80 -4.53
N LEU A 65 -0.62 -18.80 -4.82
CA LEU A 65 -0.47 -20.16 -4.30
C LEU A 65 0.59 -20.98 -5.02
N ALA A 66 1.02 -20.57 -6.22
CA ALA A 66 2.07 -21.27 -6.96
C ALA A 66 3.48 -21.07 -6.37
N ASP A 67 3.66 -20.01 -5.56
CA ASP A 67 4.94 -19.68 -4.92
C ASP A 67 4.81 -19.83 -3.39
N GLU A 68 5.38 -20.91 -2.85
CA GLU A 68 5.35 -21.23 -1.42
C GLU A 68 5.95 -20.13 -0.53
N SER A 69 6.79 -19.24 -1.07
CA SER A 69 7.33 -18.10 -0.30
C SER A 69 6.26 -17.07 0.09
N ASN A 70 5.06 -17.17 -0.48
CA ASN A 70 3.91 -16.35 -0.15
C ASN A 70 3.12 -16.89 1.06
N TYR A 71 3.35 -18.13 1.50
CA TYR A 71 2.62 -18.73 2.60
C TYR A 71 2.90 -18.02 3.93
N GLU A 72 1.85 -17.84 4.73
CA GLU A 72 1.87 -17.10 6.00
C GLU A 72 2.55 -15.71 5.90
N ASN A 73 2.51 -15.05 4.75
CA ASN A 73 3.17 -13.75 4.55
C ASN A 73 2.18 -12.58 4.39
N TYR A 74 0.89 -12.86 4.39
CA TYR A 74 -0.16 -11.87 4.22
C TYR A 74 -0.93 -11.62 5.52
N THR A 75 -1.60 -10.47 5.58
CA THR A 75 -2.59 -10.19 6.61
C THR A 75 -3.88 -9.78 5.94
N LEU A 76 -5.00 -10.25 6.46
CA LEU A 76 -6.32 -9.92 5.93
C LEU A 76 -6.95 -8.86 6.84
N ARG A 77 -7.42 -7.76 6.24
CA ARG A 77 -8.05 -6.66 6.98
C ARG A 77 -9.26 -6.14 6.21
N ARG A 78 -10.32 -5.80 6.95
CA ARG A 78 -11.44 -5.05 6.40
C ARG A 78 -10.98 -3.64 6.06
N TYR A 79 -11.13 -3.24 4.81
CA TYR A 79 -10.88 -1.86 4.39
C TYR A 79 -12.16 -1.04 4.56
N ASN A 80 -12.09 0.02 5.39
CA ASN A 80 -13.21 0.93 5.60
C ASN A 80 -13.02 2.20 4.75
N LEU A 81 -13.93 2.44 3.82
CA LEU A 81 -13.91 3.64 2.96
C LEU A 81 -14.23 4.92 3.74
N ASP A 82 -14.90 4.82 4.89
CA ASP A 82 -15.28 5.97 5.72
C ASP A 82 -14.15 6.46 6.62
N SER A 83 -13.06 5.71 6.73
CA SER A 83 -11.86 6.12 7.47
C SER A 83 -11.04 7.21 6.76
N TYR A 84 -11.36 7.50 5.50
CA TYR A 84 -10.61 8.46 4.69
C TYR A 84 -11.53 9.40 3.92
N MET A 85 -11.01 10.58 3.57
CA MET A 85 -11.71 11.53 2.74
C MET A 85 -11.96 10.95 1.36
N ARG A 86 -13.22 10.94 0.93
CA ARG A 86 -13.61 10.50 -0.41
C ARG A 86 -13.26 11.59 -1.42
N LEU A 87 -12.37 11.27 -2.36
CA LEU A 87 -12.00 12.14 -3.46
C LEU A 87 -12.36 11.46 -4.77
N ASP A 88 -13.06 12.17 -5.64
CA ASP A 88 -13.34 11.69 -6.98
C ASP A 88 -12.14 11.94 -7.93
N SER A 89 -12.18 11.30 -9.10
CA SER A 89 -11.08 11.43 -10.06
C SER A 89 -10.91 12.86 -10.59
N ALA A 90 -11.99 13.66 -10.60
CA ALA A 90 -11.94 15.05 -11.01
C ALA A 90 -11.24 15.92 -9.97
N ALA A 91 -11.58 15.80 -8.68
CA ALA A 91 -10.91 16.52 -7.60
C ALA A 91 -9.43 16.16 -7.50
N MET A 92 -9.08 14.87 -7.60
CA MET A 92 -7.68 14.43 -7.60
C MET A 92 -6.85 15.08 -8.73
N ARG A 93 -7.45 15.26 -9.91
CA ARG A 93 -6.82 15.97 -11.03
C ARG A 93 -6.80 17.49 -10.82
N ALA A 94 -7.92 18.08 -10.40
CA ALA A 94 -8.02 19.53 -10.20
C ALA A 94 -7.05 20.06 -9.14
N LEU A 95 -6.83 19.28 -8.08
CA LEU A 95 -5.87 19.60 -7.01
C LEU A 95 -4.44 19.19 -7.35
N ASN A 96 -4.19 18.57 -8.52
CA ASN A 96 -2.90 18.03 -8.93
C ASN A 96 -2.21 17.24 -7.80
N VAL A 97 -2.94 16.33 -7.16
CA VAL A 97 -2.45 15.65 -5.93
C VAL A 97 -1.21 14.80 -6.22
N LEU A 98 -1.20 14.13 -7.38
CA LEU A 98 -0.15 13.20 -7.81
C LEU A 98 0.46 13.66 -9.14
N GLU A 99 1.70 13.23 -9.41
CA GLU A 99 2.41 13.52 -10.66
C GLU A 99 1.65 12.94 -11.87
N SER A 100 1.47 13.76 -12.92
CA SER A 100 1.00 13.33 -14.24
C SER A 100 2.16 13.24 -15.23
N LYS A 101 2.03 12.36 -16.23
CA LYS A 101 3.02 12.22 -17.31
C LYS A 101 3.17 13.47 -18.17
N THR A 102 2.19 14.36 -18.13
CA THR A 102 2.14 15.62 -18.87
C THR A 102 2.76 16.80 -18.11
N ASP A 103 3.17 16.59 -16.86
CA ASP A 103 3.68 17.68 -16.02
C ASP A 103 5.05 18.16 -16.52
N ALA A 104 5.22 19.48 -16.64
CA ALA A 104 6.48 20.07 -17.07
C ALA A 104 7.64 19.84 -16.07
N ASN A 105 7.31 19.66 -14.78
CA ASN A 105 8.26 19.33 -13.72
C ASN A 105 7.56 18.57 -12.58
N LYS A 106 8.30 17.79 -11.79
CA LYS A 106 7.80 17.02 -10.65
C LYS A 106 7.11 17.90 -9.59
N ASN A 107 7.62 19.12 -9.36
CA ASN A 107 7.05 20.06 -8.37
C ASN A 107 5.68 20.65 -8.76
N PHE A 108 5.12 20.30 -9.94
CA PHE A 108 3.78 20.77 -10.34
C PHE A 108 2.64 20.09 -9.58
N SER A 109 2.91 18.92 -8.99
CA SER A 109 1.96 18.19 -8.16
C SER A 109 2.23 18.41 -6.67
N LEU A 110 1.18 18.27 -5.84
CA LEU A 110 1.31 18.30 -4.39
C LEU A 110 2.31 17.25 -3.91
N PHE A 111 2.24 16.04 -4.46
CA PHE A 111 3.20 14.98 -4.16
C PHE A 111 4.64 15.38 -4.46
N GLY A 112 4.94 15.91 -5.65
CA GLY A 112 6.30 16.30 -5.98
C GLY A 112 6.82 17.49 -5.18
N LEU A 113 5.93 18.41 -4.78
CA LEU A 113 6.26 19.51 -3.87
C LEU A 113 6.62 18.98 -2.46
N MET A 114 5.77 18.12 -1.90
CA MET A 114 5.90 17.61 -0.53
C MET A 114 6.93 16.49 -0.37
N ASN A 115 7.22 15.74 -1.44
CA ASN A 115 8.11 14.60 -1.35
C ASN A 115 9.59 15.02 -1.20
N ARG A 116 9.97 15.26 0.06
CA ARG A 116 11.34 15.50 0.54
C ARG A 116 11.81 14.38 1.46
N THR A 117 11.28 13.18 1.26
CA THR A 117 11.61 11.97 2.02
C THR A 117 13.06 11.54 1.78
N CYS A 118 13.72 11.01 2.80
CA CYS A 118 15.15 10.71 2.80
C CYS A 118 15.48 9.25 2.51
N THR A 119 14.59 8.33 2.90
CA THR A 119 14.78 6.88 2.78
C THR A 119 14.76 6.43 1.32
N ALA A 120 15.41 5.30 1.02
CA ALA A 120 15.36 4.67 -0.30
C ALA A 120 13.97 4.09 -0.63
N GLY A 121 12.99 4.93 -0.98
CA GLY A 121 11.69 4.52 -1.52
C GLY A 121 10.56 4.33 -0.50
N MET A 122 10.81 3.77 0.70
CA MET A 122 9.74 3.50 1.68
C MET A 122 8.95 4.77 2.07
N GLY A 123 9.63 5.86 2.42
CA GLY A 123 8.98 7.12 2.78
C GLY A 123 8.21 7.73 1.61
N LYS A 124 8.75 7.62 0.39
CA LYS A 124 8.06 8.05 -0.84
C LYS A 124 6.74 7.30 -1.03
N ARG A 125 6.75 5.98 -0.83
CA ARG A 125 5.56 5.11 -0.93
C ARG A 125 4.52 5.46 0.13
N LEU A 126 4.97 5.69 1.37
CA LEU A 126 4.10 6.09 2.47
C LEU A 126 3.42 7.45 2.22
N LEU A 127 4.19 8.47 1.82
CA LEU A 127 3.64 9.79 1.50
C LEU A 127 2.62 9.72 0.37
N HIS A 128 2.93 8.95 -0.68
CA HIS A 128 2.00 8.74 -1.80
C HIS A 128 0.68 8.11 -1.35
N MET A 129 0.72 7.17 -0.41
CA MET A 129 -0.46 6.58 0.20
C MET A 129 -1.25 7.60 1.02
N TRP A 130 -0.59 8.38 1.88
CA TRP A 130 -1.25 9.40 2.70
C TRP A 130 -1.97 10.47 1.89
N LEU A 131 -1.40 10.92 0.77
CA LEU A 131 -2.07 11.89 -0.10
C LEU A 131 -3.31 11.31 -0.81
N LYS A 132 -3.35 10.00 -1.05
CA LYS A 132 -4.53 9.31 -1.59
C LYS A 132 -5.59 8.98 -0.55
N GLN A 133 -5.19 8.95 0.73
CA GLN A 133 -6.03 8.54 1.85
C GLN A 133 -5.94 9.58 2.97
N PRO A 134 -6.48 10.80 2.76
CA PRO A 134 -6.50 11.81 3.81
C PRO A 134 -7.35 11.29 4.98
N LEU A 135 -6.85 11.44 6.20
CA LEU A 135 -7.56 11.04 7.40
C LEU A 135 -8.79 11.92 7.64
N VAL A 136 -9.81 11.36 8.28
CA VAL A 136 -10.99 12.11 8.76
C VAL A 136 -11.10 12.12 10.29
N ASP A 137 -10.39 11.22 10.98
CA ASP A 137 -10.35 11.18 12.43
C ASP A 137 -9.44 12.30 12.96
N VAL A 138 -10.03 13.20 13.77
CA VAL A 138 -9.35 14.37 14.33
C VAL A 138 -8.20 13.99 15.26
N ASN A 139 -8.33 12.90 16.03
CA ASN A 139 -7.28 12.46 16.93
C ASN A 139 -6.09 11.91 16.16
N GLU A 140 -6.33 11.13 15.11
CA GLU A 140 -5.24 10.64 14.24
C GLU A 140 -4.54 11.80 13.49
N ILE A 141 -5.31 12.80 13.05
CA ILE A 141 -4.76 14.01 12.42
C ILE A 141 -3.87 14.75 13.41
N ASN A 142 -4.37 15.05 14.61
CA ASN A 142 -3.60 15.77 15.63
C ASN A 142 -2.36 15.00 16.05
N SER A 143 -2.45 13.68 16.24
CA SER A 143 -1.27 12.86 16.56
C SER A 143 -0.18 12.96 15.48
N ARG A 144 -0.55 13.02 14.18
CA ARG A 144 0.44 13.26 13.12
C ARG A 144 1.00 14.69 13.15
N LEU A 145 0.17 15.68 13.45
CA LEU A 145 0.58 17.08 13.54
C LEU A 145 1.52 17.32 14.73
N ASP A 146 1.28 16.68 15.88
CA ASP A 146 2.15 16.75 17.06
C ASP A 146 3.56 16.24 16.74
N VAL A 147 3.66 15.12 16.02
CA VAL A 147 4.95 14.59 15.55
C VAL A 147 5.65 15.57 14.61
N VAL A 148 4.91 16.20 13.69
CA VAL A 148 5.47 17.23 12.79
C VAL A 148 5.95 18.43 13.60
N GLN A 149 5.17 18.90 14.57
CA GLN A 149 5.50 20.04 15.42
C GLN A 149 6.79 19.81 16.20
N ALA A 150 6.98 18.62 16.79
CA ALA A 150 8.22 18.26 17.47
C ALA A 150 9.46 18.41 16.55
N PHE A 151 9.37 18.02 15.28
CA PHE A 151 10.46 18.20 14.31
C PHE A 151 10.56 19.62 13.72
N VAL A 152 9.53 20.44 13.86
CA VAL A 152 9.58 21.86 13.48
C VAL A 152 10.29 22.67 14.56
N GLU A 153 9.99 22.39 15.82
CA GLU A 153 10.58 23.05 16.99
C GLU A 153 12.04 22.66 17.19
N ASP A 154 12.39 21.39 17.02
CA ASP A 154 13.78 20.93 17.08
C ASP A 154 14.38 20.70 15.68
N THR A 155 14.96 21.77 15.14
CA THR A 155 15.59 21.74 13.82
C THR A 155 16.87 20.90 13.78
N VAL A 156 17.60 20.78 14.88
CA VAL A 156 18.85 20.00 14.97
C VAL A 156 18.51 18.52 14.91
N LEU A 157 17.60 18.06 15.77
CA LEU A 157 17.09 16.69 15.75
C LEU A 157 16.56 16.31 14.36
N ARG A 158 15.78 17.20 13.74
CA ARG A 158 15.25 16.95 12.39
C ARG A 158 16.37 16.80 11.37
N GLN A 159 17.41 17.63 11.40
CA GLN A 159 18.52 17.53 10.45
C GLN A 159 19.33 16.25 10.67
N ASP A 160 19.65 15.92 11.91
CA ASP A 160 20.41 14.72 12.27
C ASP A 160 19.64 13.45 11.85
N LEU A 161 18.36 13.36 12.22
CA LEU A 161 17.52 12.23 11.84
C LEU A 161 17.44 12.08 10.32
N ARG A 162 17.33 13.20 9.58
CA ARG A 162 17.33 13.15 8.10
C ARG A 162 18.63 12.60 7.55
N GLN A 163 19.79 12.86 8.16
CA GLN A 163 21.05 12.28 7.71
C GLN A 163 21.12 10.76 7.97
N HIS A 164 20.60 10.31 9.12
CA HIS A 164 20.49 8.88 9.40
C HIS A 164 19.53 8.17 8.44
N LEU A 165 18.34 8.73 8.21
CA LEU A 165 17.32 8.15 7.32
C LEU A 165 17.79 8.01 5.87
N LYS A 166 18.72 8.85 5.39
CA LYS A 166 19.31 8.71 4.04
C LYS A 166 20.14 7.43 3.87
N ARG A 167 20.72 6.92 4.96
CA ARG A 167 21.56 5.72 4.94
C ARG A 167 20.74 4.44 4.95
N ILE A 168 19.49 4.53 5.40
CA ILE A 168 18.58 3.39 5.48
C ILE A 168 18.14 2.97 4.07
N SER A 169 18.43 1.71 3.74
CA SER A 169 18.02 1.04 2.50
C SER A 169 16.51 0.71 2.51
N ASP A 170 15.94 0.27 1.38
CA ASP A 170 14.51 -0.10 1.32
C ASP A 170 14.26 -1.42 2.07
N ILE A 171 14.13 -1.35 3.40
CA ILE A 171 14.03 -2.52 4.29
C ILE A 171 12.89 -3.43 3.86
N GLU A 172 11.72 -2.88 3.53
CA GLU A 172 10.57 -3.70 3.10
C GLU A 172 10.91 -4.53 1.85
N ARG A 173 11.61 -3.96 0.88
CA ARG A 173 12.05 -4.67 -0.33
C ARG A 173 13.16 -5.67 -0.05
N LEU A 174 14.08 -5.36 0.86
CA LEU A 174 15.13 -6.30 1.28
C LEU A 174 14.55 -7.52 1.99
N VAL A 175 13.63 -7.31 2.93
CA VAL A 175 12.93 -8.38 3.65
C VAL A 175 12.13 -9.25 2.69
N HIS A 176 11.41 -8.64 1.74
CA HIS A 176 10.69 -9.39 0.70
C HIS A 176 11.62 -10.28 -0.13
N ASN A 177 12.79 -9.77 -0.55
CA ASN A 177 13.76 -10.56 -1.30
C ASN A 177 14.36 -11.72 -0.47
N LEU A 178 14.57 -11.51 0.84
CA LEU A 178 15.03 -12.53 1.77
C LEU A 178 13.99 -13.65 1.93
N GLN A 179 12.71 -13.28 2.14
CA GLN A 179 11.61 -14.23 2.24
C GLN A 179 11.45 -15.08 0.97
N LYS A 180 11.60 -14.46 -0.21
CA LYS A 180 11.57 -15.17 -1.51
C LYS A 180 12.82 -16.03 -1.79
N ARG A 181 13.77 -16.10 -0.86
CA ARG A 181 15.08 -16.77 -1.04
C ARG A 181 15.84 -16.32 -2.29
N ARG A 182 15.60 -15.08 -2.73
CA ARG A 182 16.27 -14.44 -3.88
C ARG A 182 17.36 -13.45 -3.46
N ALA A 183 17.62 -13.35 -2.16
CA ALA A 183 18.61 -12.44 -1.60
C ALA A 183 20.02 -13.06 -1.60
N GLY A 184 20.96 -12.40 -2.26
CA GLY A 184 22.40 -12.67 -2.11
C GLY A 184 23.04 -11.90 -0.94
N LEU A 185 24.34 -12.14 -0.70
CA LEU A 185 25.13 -11.52 0.38
C LEU A 185 25.01 -9.98 0.44
N GLN A 186 24.94 -9.32 -0.72
CA GLN A 186 24.77 -7.86 -0.79
C GLN A 186 23.49 -7.35 -0.10
N HIS A 187 22.41 -8.13 -0.10
CA HIS A 187 21.16 -7.74 0.57
C HIS A 187 21.31 -7.80 2.10
N VAL A 188 22.00 -8.83 2.60
CA VAL A 188 22.29 -9.00 4.04
C VAL A 188 23.22 -7.89 4.52
N VAL A 189 24.25 -7.56 3.75
CA VAL A 189 25.15 -6.44 4.08
C VAL A 189 24.40 -5.11 4.14
N LYS A 190 23.49 -4.85 3.18
CA LYS A 190 22.66 -3.63 3.18
C LYS A 190 21.63 -3.55 4.32
N LEU A 191 21.30 -4.67 4.94
CA LEU A 191 20.42 -4.73 6.12
C LEU A 191 21.22 -4.55 7.42
N TYR A 192 22.47 -5.00 7.43
CA TYR A 192 23.38 -4.85 8.57
C TYR A 192 23.93 -3.41 8.72
N GLN A 193 24.16 -2.73 7.60
CA GLN A 193 24.63 -1.33 7.54
C GLN A 193 23.55 -0.32 7.92
#